data_AF-A0A4R6S682-F1
#
_entry.id   AF-A0A4R6S682-F1
#
_cell.length_a   1.000
_cell.length_b   1.000
_cell.length_c   1.000
_cell.angle_alpha   90.00
_cell.angle_beta   90.00
_cell.angle_gamma   90.00
#
_symmetry.space_group_name_H-M   'P 1'
#
loop_
_entity.id
_entity.type
_entity.pdbx_description
1 polymer ?
#
loop_
_entity_poly.entity_id
_entity_poly.type
_entity_poly.pdbx_seq_one_letter_code
_entity_poly.pdbx_strand_id
1 'polypeptide(L)'
;MSKKTEEFNQFRQKMNDIILDEGNLDTKRFFNLDHKVYQNGKLPAKTKELLGLVSSMVLRCDDCITYHIIESYQAGWTKAEIYEAMNVALIVGGSIVIPHMRRAAELLEELEKNNKPQNDNDVSESGEDMNLDNYQELKIYTDGACLGNPGPGGYAAVILNSDLKKLKTISGAERDSTNNRMELKAVIEALKIIPENKKIELHSDSSYVLNGLSSWVEAWKKNGWKTSSKNAVANQDLWQELDELSSKFELSYQKVKGHSGDQYNEEVDSLAKKEAEKI
;
A
#
# COMPACT_ATOMS: atom_id res chain seq x y z
N MET A 1 -9.75 2.85 -9.92
CA MET A 1 -10.27 1.51 -10.26
C MET A 1 -10.58 1.49 -11.76
N SER A 2 -11.00 0.37 -12.37
CA SER A 2 -11.57 0.43 -13.73
C SER A 2 -12.81 1.33 -13.69
N LYS A 3 -13.06 2.10 -14.76
CA LYS A 3 -14.31 2.87 -14.93
C LYS A 3 -15.55 1.98 -14.71
N LYS A 4 -15.49 0.73 -15.17
CA LYS A 4 -16.56 -0.27 -15.02
C LYS A 4 -16.75 -0.72 -13.57
N THR A 5 -15.67 -0.84 -12.80
CA THR A 5 -15.71 -1.13 -11.35
C THR A 5 -16.28 0.05 -10.56
N GLU A 6 -15.91 1.28 -10.93
CA GLU A 6 -16.44 2.50 -10.31
C GLU A 6 -17.93 2.65 -10.61
N GLU A 7 -18.35 2.43 -11.86
CA GLU A 7 -19.76 2.41 -12.26
C GLU A 7 -20.56 1.34 -11.50
N PHE A 8 -20.01 0.13 -11.35
CA PHE A 8 -20.65 -0.95 -10.57
C PHE A 8 -20.84 -0.55 -9.10
N ASN A 9 -19.79 -0.02 -8.45
CA ASN A 9 -19.85 0.38 -7.05
C ASN A 9 -20.81 1.55 -6.84
N GLN A 10 -20.77 2.56 -7.71
CA GLN A 10 -21.69 3.71 -7.66
C GLN A 10 -23.14 3.28 -7.85
N PHE A 11 -23.40 2.40 -8.83
CA PHE A 11 -24.74 1.86 -9.06
C PHE A 11 -25.24 1.10 -7.82
N ARG A 12 -24.42 0.19 -7.29
CA ARG A 12 -24.77 -0.62 -6.11
C ARG A 12 -25.04 0.26 -4.89
N GLN A 13 -24.18 1.24 -4.61
CA GLN A 13 -24.37 2.16 -3.49
C GLN A 13 -25.69 2.95 -3.64
N LYS A 14 -25.90 3.56 -4.81
CA LYS A 14 -27.12 4.33 -5.09
C LYS A 14 -28.39 3.48 -4.93
N MET A 15 -28.38 2.25 -5.43
CA MET A 15 -29.54 1.35 -5.31
C MET A 15 -29.74 0.88 -3.87
N ASN A 16 -28.66 0.62 -3.12
CA ASN A 16 -28.74 0.28 -1.71
C ASN A 16 -29.38 1.41 -0.89
N ASP A 17 -29.00 2.66 -1.15
CA ASP A 17 -29.57 3.82 -0.46
C ASP A 17 -31.09 3.92 -0.70
N ILE A 18 -31.53 3.76 -1.95
CA ILE A 18 -32.96 3.75 -2.29
C ILE A 18 -33.69 2.59 -1.61
N ILE A 19 -33.12 1.37 -1.65
CA ILE A 19 -33.71 0.18 -1.03
C ILE A 19 -33.81 0.34 0.49
N LEU A 20 -32.82 0.97 1.13
CA LEU A 20 -32.83 1.20 2.58
C LEU A 20 -33.77 2.33 2.99
N ASP A 21 -33.95 3.36 2.15
CA ASP A 21 -34.88 4.46 2.42
C ASP A 21 -36.33 3.98 2.34
N GLU A 22 -36.69 3.31 1.24
CA GLU A 22 -38.02 2.72 1.01
C GLU A 22 -38.26 1.44 1.83
N GLY A 23 -37.18 0.82 2.30
CA GLY A 23 -37.19 -0.46 2.99
C GLY A 23 -37.79 -0.40 4.39
N ASN A 24 -38.54 -1.45 4.75
CA ASN A 24 -39.04 -1.63 6.09
C ASN A 24 -37.93 -2.13 7.05
N LEU A 25 -38.30 -2.36 8.31
CA LEU A 25 -37.36 -2.83 9.34
C LEU A 25 -36.66 -4.15 8.96
N ASP A 26 -37.36 -5.05 8.27
CA ASP A 26 -36.81 -6.35 7.90
C ASP A 26 -35.78 -6.21 6.78
N THR A 27 -36.02 -5.35 5.79
CA THR A 27 -35.03 -4.99 4.77
C THR A 27 -33.75 -4.46 5.41
N LYS A 28 -33.87 -3.49 6.34
CA LYS A 28 -32.72 -2.90 7.04
C LYS A 28 -31.93 -3.93 7.86
N ARG A 29 -32.63 -4.84 8.52
CA ARG A 29 -32.00 -5.94 9.29
C ARG A 29 -31.23 -6.90 8.38
N PHE A 30 -31.81 -7.26 7.23
CA PHE A 30 -31.16 -8.18 6.32
C PHE A 30 -29.87 -7.57 5.75
N PHE A 31 -29.91 -6.30 5.30
CA PHE A 31 -28.72 -5.60 4.82
C PHE A 31 -27.62 -5.49 5.89
N ASN A 32 -28.00 -5.27 7.16
CA ASN A 32 -27.03 -5.27 8.26
C ASN A 32 -26.40 -6.66 8.46
N LEU A 33 -27.21 -7.72 8.42
CA LEU A 33 -26.71 -9.10 8.52
C LEU A 33 -25.75 -9.43 7.36
N ASP A 34 -26.13 -9.09 6.14
CA ASP A 34 -25.32 -9.27 4.94
C ASP A 34 -23.97 -8.56 5.06
N HIS A 35 -23.95 -7.28 5.45
CA HIS A 35 -22.68 -6.57 5.66
C HIS A 35 -21.86 -7.15 6.82
N LYS A 36 -22.52 -7.48 7.94
CA LYS A 36 -21.83 -7.94 9.16
C LYS A 36 -21.18 -9.31 9.00
N VAL A 37 -21.72 -10.17 8.13
CA VAL A 37 -21.17 -11.53 7.96
C VAL A 37 -19.72 -11.49 7.49
N TYR A 38 -19.33 -10.49 6.68
CA TYR A 38 -17.99 -10.34 6.11
C TYR A 38 -16.98 -9.63 7.02
N GLN A 39 -17.40 -9.10 8.17
CA GLN A 39 -16.49 -8.48 9.14
C GLN A 39 -15.56 -9.52 9.81
N ASN A 40 -14.42 -9.07 10.35
CA ASN A 40 -13.48 -9.95 11.06
C ASN A 40 -14.18 -10.71 12.21
N GLY A 41 -13.86 -12.01 12.33
CA GLY A 41 -14.32 -12.86 13.42
C GLY A 41 -13.34 -13.99 13.66
N LYS A 42 -13.84 -15.20 13.89
CA LYS A 42 -12.99 -16.41 13.95
C LYS A 42 -12.30 -16.70 12.62
N LEU A 43 -12.95 -16.34 11.52
CA LEU A 43 -12.33 -16.25 10.20
C LEU A 43 -12.07 -14.76 9.88
N PRO A 44 -10.90 -14.43 9.31
CA PRO A 44 -10.62 -13.09 8.80
C PRO A 44 -11.61 -12.67 7.70
N ALA A 45 -11.87 -11.38 7.60
CA ALA A 45 -12.75 -10.79 6.57
C ALA A 45 -12.34 -11.22 5.16
N LYS A 46 -11.04 -11.13 4.84
CA LYS A 46 -10.49 -11.55 3.54
C LYS A 46 -10.82 -12.99 3.18
N THR A 47 -10.81 -13.91 4.15
CA THR A 47 -11.15 -15.32 3.92
C THR A 47 -12.63 -15.49 3.63
N LYS A 48 -13.48 -14.70 4.28
CA LYS A 48 -14.93 -14.74 4.05
C LYS A 48 -15.30 -14.21 2.67
N GLU A 49 -14.57 -13.24 2.14
CA GLU A 49 -14.76 -12.78 0.76
C GLU A 49 -14.49 -13.89 -0.27
N LEU A 50 -13.43 -14.69 -0.09
CA LEU A 50 -13.21 -15.87 -0.95
C LEU A 50 -14.33 -16.91 -0.81
N LEU A 51 -14.86 -17.13 0.40
CA LEU A 51 -16.01 -18.02 0.58
C LEU A 51 -17.26 -17.49 -0.12
N GLY A 52 -17.49 -16.17 -0.05
CA GLY A 52 -18.55 -15.47 -0.78
C GLY A 52 -18.40 -15.60 -2.29
N LEU A 53 -17.17 -15.46 -2.81
CA LEU A 53 -16.85 -15.66 -4.22
C LEU A 53 -17.19 -17.08 -4.69
N VAL A 54 -16.66 -18.10 -3.99
CA VAL A 54 -16.91 -19.51 -4.36
C VAL A 54 -18.40 -19.81 -4.35
N SER A 55 -19.12 -19.37 -3.31
CA SER A 55 -20.57 -19.55 -3.19
C SER A 55 -21.32 -18.87 -4.33
N SER A 56 -20.96 -17.63 -4.66
CA SER A 56 -21.57 -16.83 -5.73
C SER A 56 -21.35 -17.43 -7.12
N MET A 57 -20.18 -18.02 -7.36
CA MET A 57 -19.86 -18.71 -8.60
C MET A 57 -20.69 -19.99 -8.77
N VAL A 58 -20.84 -20.78 -7.71
CA VAL A 58 -21.71 -21.97 -7.73
C VAL A 58 -23.17 -21.56 -7.92
N LEU A 59 -23.61 -20.45 -7.32
CA LEU A 59 -24.94 -19.88 -7.52
C LEU A 59 -25.14 -19.17 -8.86
N ARG A 60 -24.05 -18.93 -9.63
CA ARG A 60 -24.08 -18.29 -10.95
C ARG A 60 -24.62 -16.85 -10.93
N CYS A 61 -24.35 -16.10 -9.86
CA CYS A 61 -24.73 -14.69 -9.72
C CYS A 61 -23.58 -13.77 -10.14
N ASP A 62 -23.63 -13.19 -11.34
CA ASP A 62 -22.52 -12.35 -11.84
C ASP A 62 -22.28 -11.08 -11.02
N ASP A 63 -23.33 -10.44 -10.49
CA ASP A 63 -23.20 -9.25 -9.64
C ASP A 63 -22.53 -9.61 -8.30
N CYS A 64 -22.89 -10.76 -7.73
CA CYS A 64 -22.29 -11.27 -6.51
C CYS A 64 -20.83 -11.68 -6.73
N ILE A 65 -20.54 -12.34 -7.86
CA ILE A 65 -19.17 -12.70 -8.27
C ILE A 65 -18.33 -11.45 -8.45
N THR A 66 -18.85 -10.44 -9.14
CA THR A 66 -18.16 -9.16 -9.38
C THR A 66 -17.83 -8.48 -8.05
N TYR A 67 -18.81 -8.39 -7.14
CA TYR A 67 -18.61 -7.85 -5.80
C TYR A 67 -17.49 -8.58 -5.04
N HIS A 68 -17.59 -9.90 -4.91
CA HIS A 68 -16.59 -10.65 -4.13
C HIS A 68 -15.22 -10.70 -4.76
N ILE A 69 -15.09 -10.58 -6.08
CA ILE A 69 -13.78 -10.39 -6.74
C ILE A 69 -13.18 -9.05 -6.35
N ILE A 70 -13.96 -7.98 -6.42
CA ILE A 70 -13.52 -6.62 -6.05
C ILE A 70 -13.08 -6.59 -4.58
N GLU A 71 -13.91 -7.09 -3.67
CA GLU A 71 -13.62 -7.10 -2.24
C GLU A 71 -12.43 -8.03 -1.91
N SER A 72 -12.34 -9.21 -2.54
CA SER A 72 -11.19 -10.12 -2.35
C SER A 72 -9.89 -9.47 -2.81
N TYR A 73 -9.91 -8.80 -3.96
CA TYR A 73 -8.75 -8.10 -4.49
C TYR A 73 -8.33 -6.93 -3.58
N GLN A 74 -9.29 -6.12 -3.11
CA GLN A 74 -9.04 -5.02 -2.17
C GLN A 74 -8.54 -5.52 -0.80
N ALA A 75 -8.99 -6.70 -0.36
CA ALA A 75 -8.52 -7.35 0.85
C ALA A 75 -7.11 -7.96 0.72
N GLY A 76 -6.47 -7.80 -0.45
CA GLY A 76 -5.08 -8.15 -0.68
C GLY A 76 -4.84 -9.56 -1.24
N TRP A 77 -5.88 -10.26 -1.72
CA TRP A 77 -5.67 -11.53 -2.42
C TRP A 77 -5.10 -11.27 -3.82
N THR A 78 -4.06 -12.03 -4.18
CA THR A 78 -3.50 -11.98 -5.52
C THR A 78 -4.46 -12.60 -6.54
N LYS A 79 -4.33 -12.20 -7.82
CA LYS A 79 -5.07 -12.82 -8.92
C LYS A 79 -4.89 -14.35 -8.93
N ALA A 80 -3.69 -14.85 -8.65
CA ALA A 80 -3.41 -16.29 -8.61
C ALA A 80 -4.22 -17.00 -7.51
N GLU A 81 -4.26 -16.45 -6.30
CA GLU A 81 -5.05 -17.01 -5.18
C GLU A 81 -6.55 -16.95 -5.46
N ILE A 82 -7.04 -15.86 -6.07
CA ILE A 82 -8.45 -15.75 -6.47
C ILE A 82 -8.79 -16.81 -7.54
N TYR A 83 -7.92 -17.02 -8.53
CA TYR A 83 -8.10 -18.09 -9.54
C TYR A 83 -8.11 -19.49 -8.91
N GLU A 84 -7.30 -19.73 -7.88
CA GLU A 84 -7.30 -20.99 -7.15
C GLU A 84 -8.65 -21.23 -6.46
N ALA A 85 -9.23 -20.21 -5.83
CA ALA A 85 -10.59 -20.29 -5.28
C ALA A 85 -11.65 -20.50 -6.38
N MET A 86 -11.53 -19.83 -7.52
CA MET A 86 -12.43 -20.03 -8.67
C MET A 86 -12.37 -21.47 -9.21
N ASN A 87 -11.21 -22.12 -9.15
CA ASN A 87 -11.06 -23.53 -9.53
C ASN A 87 -11.84 -24.45 -8.57
N VAL A 88 -11.85 -24.15 -7.27
CA VAL A 88 -12.72 -24.87 -6.31
C VAL A 88 -14.19 -24.73 -6.73
N ALA A 89 -14.63 -23.52 -7.06
CA ALA A 89 -15.99 -23.30 -7.52
C ALA A 89 -16.31 -24.03 -8.84
N LEU A 90 -15.35 -24.11 -9.77
CA LEU A 90 -15.49 -24.85 -11.02
C LEU A 90 -15.67 -26.35 -10.78
N ILE A 91 -14.92 -26.94 -9.85
CA ILE A 91 -15.07 -28.37 -9.51
C ILE A 91 -16.41 -28.63 -8.83
N VAL A 92 -16.84 -27.75 -7.93
CA VAL A 92 -18.10 -27.92 -7.19
C VAL A 92 -19.33 -27.66 -8.08
N GLY A 93 -19.30 -26.59 -8.89
CA GLY A 93 -20.42 -26.16 -9.73
C GLY A 93 -20.42 -26.76 -11.14
N GLY A 94 -19.33 -27.37 -11.58
CA GLY A 94 -19.19 -27.98 -12.91
C GLY A 94 -19.04 -26.97 -14.05
N SER A 95 -19.13 -27.46 -15.30
CA SER A 95 -18.84 -26.67 -16.51
C SER A 95 -19.74 -25.44 -16.71
N ILE A 96 -20.92 -25.41 -16.06
CA ILE A 96 -21.82 -24.26 -16.09
C ILE A 96 -21.27 -23.01 -15.38
N VAL A 97 -20.20 -23.16 -14.60
CA VAL A 97 -19.47 -22.03 -13.99
C VAL A 97 -18.62 -21.31 -15.03
N ILE A 98 -18.20 -21.97 -16.12
CA ILE A 98 -17.26 -21.42 -17.11
C ILE A 98 -17.72 -20.07 -17.70
N PRO A 99 -18.98 -19.84 -18.09
CA PRO A 99 -19.43 -18.53 -18.58
C PRO A 99 -19.28 -17.39 -17.55
N HIS A 100 -19.45 -17.70 -16.26
CA HIS A 100 -19.25 -16.74 -15.17
C HIS A 100 -17.75 -16.55 -14.89
N MET A 101 -16.99 -17.64 -14.95
CA MET A 101 -15.54 -17.63 -14.82
C MET A 101 -14.87 -16.77 -15.92
N ARG A 102 -15.41 -16.74 -17.14
CA ARG A 102 -14.92 -15.85 -18.22
C ARG A 102 -15.11 -14.38 -17.89
N ARG A 103 -16.25 -14.00 -17.31
CA ARG A 103 -16.53 -12.62 -16.87
C ARG A 103 -15.70 -12.24 -15.65
N ALA A 104 -15.56 -13.16 -14.71
CA ALA A 104 -14.63 -13.04 -13.59
C ALA A 104 -13.17 -12.85 -14.06
N ALA A 105 -12.75 -13.62 -15.08
CA ALA A 105 -11.43 -13.50 -15.68
C ALA A 105 -11.23 -12.12 -16.32
N GLU A 106 -12.19 -11.62 -17.11
CA GLU A 106 -12.16 -10.26 -17.66
C GLU A 106 -11.98 -9.22 -16.56
N LEU A 107 -12.79 -9.29 -15.50
CA LEU A 107 -12.70 -8.37 -14.37
C LEU A 107 -11.34 -8.45 -13.67
N LEU A 108 -10.79 -9.65 -13.45
CA LEU A 108 -9.47 -9.82 -12.86
C LEU A 108 -8.34 -9.27 -13.76
N GLU A 109 -8.45 -9.41 -15.09
CA GLU A 109 -7.52 -8.75 -16.01
C GLU A 109 -7.65 -7.23 -15.95
N GLU A 110 -8.87 -6.69 -15.86
CA GLU A 110 -9.09 -5.25 -15.68
C GLU A 110 -8.50 -4.76 -14.35
N LEU A 111 -8.72 -5.47 -13.25
CA LEU A 111 -8.17 -5.10 -11.94
C LEU A 111 -6.65 -5.18 -11.94
N GLU A 112 -6.05 -6.20 -12.57
CA GLU A 112 -4.60 -6.28 -12.78
C GLU A 112 -4.08 -5.15 -13.67
N LYS A 113 -4.75 -4.86 -14.80
CA LYS A 113 -4.34 -3.78 -15.73
C LYS A 113 -4.44 -2.40 -15.10
N ASN A 114 -5.40 -2.18 -14.20
CA ASN A 114 -5.53 -0.91 -13.47
C ASN A 114 -4.61 -0.83 -12.25
N ASN A 115 -4.15 -1.97 -11.73
CA ASN A 115 -3.06 -2.04 -10.75
C ASN A 115 -1.66 -2.03 -11.38
N LYS A 116 -1.55 -2.36 -12.67
CA LYS A 116 -0.38 -2.09 -13.50
C LYS A 116 -0.45 -0.65 -14.03
N PRO A 117 0.68 0.07 -14.14
CA PRO A 117 0.72 1.31 -14.91
C PRO A 117 0.33 1.04 -16.36
N GLN A 118 -0.49 1.90 -16.96
CA GLN A 118 -0.83 1.82 -18.38
C GLN A 118 0.25 2.59 -19.16
N ASN A 119 1.12 1.88 -19.86
CA ASN A 119 1.99 2.43 -20.90
C ASN A 119 1.52 1.87 -22.24
N ASP A 120 1.05 2.74 -23.13
CA ASP A 120 0.84 2.40 -24.53
C ASP A 120 2.21 2.28 -25.23
N ASN A 121 2.35 1.14 -25.93
CA ASN A 121 3.33 0.76 -26.94
C ASN A 121 4.52 -0.12 -26.49
N ASP A 122 4.50 -1.34 -27.03
CA ASP A 122 5.49 -2.42 -27.03
C ASP A 122 6.97 -1.96 -27.01
N VAL A 123 7.76 -2.48 -26.08
CA VAL A 123 8.75 -3.57 -26.27
C VAL A 123 9.60 -3.73 -24.99
N SER A 124 9.66 -4.98 -24.49
CA SER A 124 10.69 -5.60 -23.62
C SER A 124 10.76 -5.27 -22.12
N GLU A 125 10.99 -6.36 -21.37
CA GLU A 125 11.24 -6.53 -19.93
C GLU A 125 12.16 -5.47 -19.27
N SER A 126 11.65 -4.81 -18.22
CA SER A 126 12.28 -4.53 -16.91
C SER A 126 11.71 -3.23 -16.29
N GLY A 127 11.16 -3.32 -15.08
CA GLY A 127 10.86 -2.22 -14.14
C GLY A 127 10.24 -0.94 -14.71
N GLU A 128 8.90 -0.86 -14.78
CA GLU A 128 8.23 0.43 -15.07
C GLU A 128 8.18 1.31 -13.81
N ASP A 129 9.19 2.17 -13.68
CA ASP A 129 9.15 3.38 -12.87
C ASP A 129 8.01 4.29 -13.37
N MET A 130 6.92 4.41 -12.61
CA MET A 130 5.90 5.43 -12.93
C MET A 130 6.53 6.82 -12.85
N ASN A 131 6.33 7.64 -13.89
CA ASN A 131 6.89 8.99 -13.95
C ASN A 131 6.31 9.87 -12.83
N LEU A 132 7.13 10.16 -11.82
CA LEU A 132 6.82 11.00 -10.67
C LEU A 132 6.57 12.47 -11.05
N ASP A 133 6.96 12.90 -12.25
CA ASP A 133 6.76 14.27 -12.75
C ASP A 133 5.27 14.66 -12.79
N ASN A 134 4.38 13.69 -13.02
CA ASN A 134 2.95 13.93 -13.24
C ASN A 134 2.16 14.25 -11.96
N TYR A 135 2.75 14.08 -10.78
CA TYR A 135 2.07 14.26 -9.50
C TYR A 135 2.65 15.45 -8.77
N GLN A 136 1.80 16.37 -8.31
CA GLN A 136 2.23 17.52 -7.50
C GLN A 136 2.31 17.19 -6.01
N GLU A 137 1.46 16.26 -5.56
CA GLU A 137 1.39 15.82 -4.17
C GLU A 137 1.65 14.32 -4.08
N LEU A 138 2.58 13.95 -3.22
CA LEU A 138 3.04 12.58 -3.01
C LEU A 138 2.97 12.23 -1.52
N LYS A 139 2.70 10.96 -1.23
CA LYS A 139 2.80 10.39 0.11
C LYS A 139 3.92 9.36 0.11
N ILE A 140 4.78 9.40 1.11
CA ILE A 140 5.91 8.46 1.21
C ILE A 140 5.82 7.74 2.54
N TYR A 141 5.78 6.41 2.50
CA TYR A 141 5.93 5.57 3.68
C TYR A 141 7.37 5.08 3.72
N THR A 142 7.98 5.12 4.90
CA THR A 142 9.41 4.77 5.07
C THR A 142 9.62 3.97 6.33
N ASP A 143 10.48 2.95 6.25
CA ASP A 143 10.91 2.18 7.40
C ASP A 143 12.33 1.61 7.21
N GLY A 144 12.99 1.31 8.32
CA GLY A 144 14.33 0.75 8.39
C GLY A 144 14.42 -0.33 9.47
N ALA A 145 15.07 -1.43 9.14
CA ALA A 145 15.25 -2.57 10.02
C ALA A 145 16.72 -2.97 10.11
N CYS A 146 17.14 -3.51 11.26
CA CYS A 146 18.51 -3.99 11.45
C CYS A 146 18.52 -5.32 12.22
N LEU A 147 19.24 -6.32 11.69
CA LEU A 147 19.47 -7.63 12.31
C LEU A 147 20.63 -7.53 13.31
N GLY A 148 20.33 -6.96 14.47
CA GLY A 148 21.35 -6.50 15.43
C GLY A 148 21.61 -5.01 15.28
N ASN A 149 22.14 -4.36 16.32
CA ASN A 149 22.32 -2.91 16.33
C ASN A 149 23.66 -2.53 17.01
N PRO A 150 24.79 -2.52 16.26
CA PRO A 150 24.89 -2.60 14.80
C PRO A 150 24.79 -4.01 14.21
N GLY A 151 24.47 -4.11 12.93
CA GLY A 151 24.34 -5.37 12.17
C GLY A 151 23.89 -5.15 10.72
N PRO A 152 23.58 -6.23 9.97
CA PRO A 152 22.97 -6.13 8.65
C PRO A 152 21.67 -5.34 8.70
N GLY A 153 21.59 -4.23 7.97
CA GLY A 153 20.44 -3.35 7.89
C GLY A 153 19.77 -3.40 6.53
N GLY A 154 18.47 -3.15 6.53
CA GLY A 154 17.68 -2.93 5.32
C GLY A 154 16.79 -1.71 5.49
N TYR A 155 16.54 -1.01 4.39
CA TYR A 155 15.64 0.14 4.35
C TYR A 155 14.62 -0.06 3.23
N ALA A 156 13.45 0.55 3.39
CA ALA A 156 12.44 0.55 2.34
C ALA A 156 11.60 1.82 2.36
N ALA A 157 11.16 2.24 1.18
CA ALA A 157 10.22 3.32 0.98
C ALA A 157 9.18 2.96 -0.08
N VAL A 158 7.95 3.37 0.15
CA VAL A 158 6.84 3.25 -0.78
C VAL A 158 6.32 4.66 -1.08
N ILE A 159 6.35 5.05 -2.36
CA ILE A 159 5.89 6.35 -2.84
C ILE A 159 4.51 6.16 -3.47
N LEU A 160 3.55 6.96 -3.05
CA LEU A 160 2.16 6.96 -3.49
C LEU A 160 1.78 8.35 -4.02
N ASN A 161 0.77 8.41 -4.89
CA ASN A 161 0.10 9.68 -5.18
C ASN A 161 -0.91 10.04 -4.06
N SER A 162 -1.59 11.19 -4.23
CA SER A 162 -2.67 11.66 -3.35
C SER A 162 -3.79 10.63 -3.12
N ASP A 163 -4.10 9.82 -4.14
CA ASP A 163 -5.17 8.80 -4.13
C ASP A 163 -4.71 7.44 -3.57
N LEU A 164 -3.54 7.41 -2.91
CA LEU A 164 -2.92 6.19 -2.38
C LEU A 164 -2.57 5.14 -3.45
N LYS A 165 -2.48 5.53 -4.73
CA LYS A 165 -1.93 4.67 -5.78
C LYS A 165 -0.42 4.61 -5.62
N LYS A 166 0.11 3.40 -5.45
CA LYS A 166 1.56 3.15 -5.38
C LYS A 166 2.24 3.44 -6.70
N LEU A 167 3.15 4.40 -6.69
CA LEU A 167 3.93 4.84 -7.84
C LEU A 167 5.25 4.09 -7.95
N LYS A 168 5.94 3.92 -6.81
CA LYS A 168 7.26 3.30 -6.79
C LYS A 168 7.57 2.72 -5.41
N THR A 169 8.35 1.65 -5.39
CA THR A 169 8.94 1.06 -4.19
C THR A 169 10.45 1.10 -4.32
N ILE A 170 11.13 1.47 -3.24
CA ILE A 170 12.59 1.50 -3.13
C ILE A 170 12.97 0.65 -1.94
N SER A 171 13.97 -0.19 -2.09
CA SER A 171 14.54 -0.95 -0.99
C SER A 171 16.02 -1.20 -1.22
N GLY A 172 16.76 -1.40 -0.15
CA GLY A 172 18.18 -1.74 -0.20
C GLY A 172 18.71 -2.21 1.14
N ALA A 173 19.96 -2.67 1.15
CA ALA A 173 20.58 -3.28 2.32
C ALA A 173 22.03 -2.80 2.53
N GLU A 174 22.48 -2.82 3.79
CA GLU A 174 23.86 -2.53 4.21
C GLU A 174 24.36 -3.57 5.22
N ARG A 175 25.57 -4.12 5.01
CA ARG A 175 26.11 -5.19 5.88
C ARG A 175 26.36 -4.78 7.33
N ASP A 176 26.71 -3.52 7.56
CA ASP A 176 27.03 -3.00 8.89
C ASP A 176 26.41 -1.63 9.05
N SER A 177 25.25 -1.60 9.71
CA SER A 177 24.47 -0.39 9.92
C SER A 177 23.73 -0.44 11.26
N THR A 178 22.84 0.52 11.48
CA THR A 178 21.99 0.61 12.68
C THR A 178 20.56 0.89 12.27
N ASN A 179 19.59 0.66 13.16
CA ASN A 179 18.18 0.95 12.86
C ASN A 179 17.98 2.41 12.42
N ASN A 180 18.51 3.35 13.20
CA ASN A 180 18.39 4.79 12.91
C ASN A 180 19.03 5.17 11.56
N ARG A 181 20.12 4.52 11.14
CA ARG A 181 20.72 4.77 9.82
C ARG A 181 19.83 4.27 8.70
N MET A 182 19.23 3.09 8.87
CA MET A 182 18.31 2.52 7.88
C MET A 182 17.03 3.35 7.75
N GLU A 183 16.48 3.83 8.86
CA GLU A 183 15.32 4.73 8.86
C GLU A 183 15.64 6.04 8.10
N LEU A 184 16.82 6.63 8.30
CA LEU A 184 17.24 7.82 7.54
C LEU A 184 17.45 7.52 6.06
N LYS A 185 18.10 6.39 5.74
CA LYS A 185 18.34 5.97 4.35
C LYS A 185 17.04 5.76 3.58
N ALA A 186 16.00 5.20 4.22
CA ALA A 186 14.71 5.04 3.58
C ALA A 186 14.17 6.37 3.03
N VAL A 187 14.25 7.45 3.81
CA VAL A 187 13.81 8.78 3.38
C VAL A 187 14.72 9.36 2.31
N ILE A 188 16.05 9.28 2.49
CA ILE A 188 17.04 9.82 1.55
C ILE A 188 16.85 9.20 0.16
N GLU A 189 16.78 7.87 0.10
CA GLU A 189 16.66 7.16 -1.18
C GLU A 189 15.31 7.41 -1.85
N ALA A 190 14.24 7.64 -1.07
CA ALA A 190 12.96 8.12 -1.61
C ALA A 190 13.06 9.51 -2.23
N LEU A 191 13.64 10.47 -1.53
CA LEU A 191 13.74 11.86 -2.01
C LEU A 191 14.67 12.00 -3.22
N LYS A 192 15.72 11.17 -3.34
CA LYS A 192 16.66 11.20 -4.48
C LYS A 192 16.01 10.98 -5.84
N ILE A 193 14.93 10.21 -5.88
CA ILE A 193 14.28 9.85 -7.13
C ILE A 193 13.06 10.70 -7.46
N ILE A 194 12.58 11.50 -6.49
CA ILE A 194 11.42 12.37 -6.68
C ILE A 194 11.89 13.68 -7.32
N PRO A 195 11.25 14.13 -8.43
CA PRO A 195 11.53 15.43 -9.03
C PRO A 195 11.35 16.56 -8.02
N GLU A 196 12.21 17.58 -8.06
CA GLU A 196 12.19 18.70 -7.11
C GLU A 196 10.87 19.51 -7.17
N ASN A 197 10.61 20.34 -6.14
CA ASN A 197 9.45 21.24 -6.01
C ASN A 197 8.09 20.53 -5.90
N LYS A 198 8.06 19.36 -5.26
CA LYS A 198 6.83 18.60 -4.97
C LYS A 198 6.40 18.76 -3.52
N LYS A 199 5.11 18.57 -3.25
CA LYS A 199 4.58 18.45 -1.89
C LYS A 199 4.64 16.98 -1.47
N ILE A 200 5.26 16.72 -0.33
CA ILE A 200 5.51 15.37 0.16
C ILE A 200 4.97 15.26 1.58
N GLU A 201 4.00 14.37 1.79
CA GLU A 201 3.57 13.92 3.11
C GLU A 201 4.37 12.68 3.49
N LEU A 202 5.30 12.83 4.44
CA LEU A 202 6.15 11.75 4.91
C LEU A 202 5.51 11.01 6.09
N HIS A 203 5.23 9.73 5.88
CA HIS A 203 4.74 8.79 6.86
C HIS A 203 5.88 7.90 7.38
N SER A 204 6.07 7.90 8.71
CA SER A 204 7.02 7.01 9.38
C SER A 204 6.59 6.80 10.84
N ASP A 205 6.91 5.65 11.42
CA ASP A 205 6.78 5.43 12.86
C ASP A 205 8.03 5.87 13.64
N SER A 206 9.14 6.14 12.93
CA SER A 206 10.39 6.62 13.50
C SER A 206 10.24 8.03 14.05
N SER A 207 10.24 8.12 15.38
CA SER A 207 10.31 9.40 16.07
C SER A 207 11.66 10.08 15.85
N TYR A 208 12.72 9.32 15.53
CA TYR A 208 14.05 9.85 15.28
C TYR A 208 14.08 10.64 13.96
N VAL A 209 13.49 10.08 12.90
CA VAL A 209 13.35 10.75 11.60
C VAL A 209 12.44 11.97 11.70
N LEU A 210 11.21 11.79 12.21
CA LEU A 210 10.21 12.85 12.21
C LEU A 210 10.62 14.04 13.08
N ASN A 211 11.17 13.81 14.28
CA ASN A 211 11.62 14.90 15.14
C ASN A 211 12.88 15.56 14.58
N GLY A 212 13.78 14.79 13.95
CA GLY A 212 15.00 15.32 13.37
C GLY A 212 14.71 16.30 12.22
N LEU A 213 13.88 15.88 11.27
CA LEU A 213 13.44 16.71 10.14
C LEU A 213 12.61 17.93 10.57
N SER A 214 11.69 17.76 11.52
CA SER A 214 10.80 18.85 11.93
C SER A 214 11.42 19.86 12.90
N SER A 215 12.44 19.47 13.68
CA SER A 215 12.91 20.31 14.80
C SER A 215 14.42 20.32 15.08
N TRP A 216 15.17 19.25 14.81
CA TRP A 216 16.57 19.17 15.26
C TRP A 216 17.57 19.69 14.23
N VAL A 217 17.36 19.40 12.94
CA VAL A 217 18.30 19.73 11.86
C VAL A 217 18.64 21.22 11.83
N GLU A 218 17.63 22.09 11.96
CA GLU A 218 17.83 23.55 11.99
C GLU A 218 18.69 24.02 13.17
N ALA A 219 18.53 23.39 14.35
CA ALA A 219 19.35 23.69 15.52
C ALA A 219 20.79 23.18 15.33
N TRP A 220 20.96 22.00 14.74
CA TRP A 220 22.28 21.43 14.47
C TRP A 220 23.06 22.24 13.43
N LYS A 221 22.41 22.70 12.35
CA LYS A 221 23.03 23.58 11.34
C LYS A 221 23.58 24.87 11.96
N LYS A 222 22.78 25.53 12.80
CA LYS A 222 23.20 26.75 13.52
C LYS A 222 24.39 26.50 14.46
N ASN A 223 24.48 25.31 15.03
CA ASN A 223 25.55 24.91 15.94
C ASN A 223 26.72 24.19 15.23
N GLY A 224 26.80 24.25 13.89
CA GLY A 224 27.89 23.65 13.12
C GLY A 224 27.93 22.13 13.21
N TRP A 225 26.76 21.48 13.21
CA TRP A 225 26.55 20.04 13.31
C TRP A 225 27.12 19.41 14.57
N LYS A 226 26.99 20.11 15.71
CA LYS A 226 27.41 19.64 17.03
C LYS A 226 26.25 19.59 18.01
N THR A 227 26.31 18.61 18.89
CA THR A 227 25.43 18.47 20.06
C THR A 227 25.77 19.52 21.13
N SER A 228 24.91 19.67 22.14
CA SER A 228 25.16 20.55 23.30
C SER A 228 26.44 20.19 24.06
N SER A 229 26.84 18.92 24.01
CA SER A 229 28.10 18.41 24.56
C SER A 229 29.33 18.65 23.66
N LYS A 230 29.19 19.43 22.57
CA LYS A 230 30.22 19.74 21.55
C LYS A 230 30.74 18.55 20.73
N ASN A 231 30.14 17.37 20.90
CA ASN A 231 30.42 16.21 20.05
C ASN A 231 29.67 16.33 18.73
N ALA A 232 30.20 15.69 17.68
CA ALA A 232 29.51 15.55 16.40
C ALA A 232 28.13 14.90 16.59
N VAL A 233 27.17 15.30 15.75
CA VAL A 233 25.83 14.71 15.76
C VAL A 233 25.93 13.26 15.28
N ALA A 234 25.20 12.34 15.92
CA ALA A 234 25.15 10.96 15.47
C ALA A 234 24.48 10.88 14.08
N ASN A 235 25.04 10.07 13.17
CA ASN A 235 24.59 9.96 11.78
C ASN A 235 24.62 11.31 11.02
N GLN A 236 25.53 12.21 11.39
CA GLN A 236 25.67 13.52 10.78
C GLN A 236 25.80 13.45 9.25
N ASP A 237 26.48 12.43 8.74
CA ASP A 237 26.62 12.17 7.30
C ASP A 237 25.26 12.07 6.60
N LEU A 238 24.35 11.25 7.12
CA LEU A 238 23.02 11.05 6.56
C LEU A 238 22.11 12.27 6.80
N TRP A 239 22.25 12.94 7.95
CA TRP A 239 21.45 14.14 8.22
C TRP A 239 21.81 15.32 7.32
N GLN A 240 23.09 15.49 6.98
CA GLN A 240 23.53 16.53 6.05
C GLN A 240 22.96 16.28 4.65
N GLU A 241 23.05 15.05 4.17
CA GLU A 241 22.46 14.64 2.88
C GLU A 241 20.94 14.83 2.87
N LEU A 242 20.26 14.43 3.95
CA LEU A 242 18.81 14.56 4.07
C LEU A 242 18.36 16.03 4.16
N ASP A 243 19.12 16.91 4.83
CA ASP A 243 18.84 18.35 4.87
C ASP A 243 18.92 18.99 3.48
N GLU A 244 19.98 18.66 2.72
CA GLU A 244 20.16 19.15 1.35
C GLU A 244 19.01 18.70 0.43
N LEU A 245 18.62 17.42 0.51
CA LEU A 245 17.51 16.89 -0.28
C LEU A 245 16.17 17.48 0.13
N SER A 246 15.87 17.50 1.43
CA SER A 246 14.57 17.97 1.96
C SER A 246 14.29 19.44 1.64
N SER A 247 15.33 20.28 1.51
CA SER A 247 15.19 21.69 1.14
C SER A 247 14.57 21.92 -0.25
N LYS A 248 14.53 20.89 -1.10
CA LYS A 248 14.00 20.95 -2.47
C LYS A 248 12.50 20.65 -2.56
N PHE A 249 11.86 20.31 -1.44
CA PHE A 249 10.48 19.85 -1.37
C PHE A 249 9.69 20.62 -0.31
N GLU A 250 8.37 20.63 -0.45
CA GLU A 250 7.46 21.08 0.61
C GLU A 250 7.05 19.84 1.44
N LEU A 251 7.72 19.64 2.58
CA LEU A 251 7.49 18.48 3.43
C LEU A 251 6.45 18.73 4.52
N SER A 252 5.52 17.80 4.65
CA SER A 252 4.69 17.60 5.83
C SER A 252 4.95 16.22 6.43
N TYR A 253 4.65 16.05 7.72
CA TYR A 253 5.04 14.88 8.49
C TYR A 253 3.83 14.27 9.16
N GLN A 254 3.64 12.96 8.99
CA GLN A 254 2.57 12.20 9.62
C GLN A 254 3.17 11.02 10.39
N LYS A 255 3.03 11.04 11.72
CA LYS A 255 3.47 9.92 12.54
C LYS A 255 2.46 8.79 12.47
N VAL A 256 2.88 7.65 11.96
CA VAL A 256 2.10 6.40 12.00
C VAL A 256 2.47 5.60 13.25
N LYS A 257 1.58 4.73 13.70
CA LYS A 257 1.84 3.86 14.85
C LYS A 257 2.50 2.59 14.34
N GLY A 258 3.61 2.17 14.96
CA GLY A 258 4.21 0.88 14.68
C GLY A 258 3.19 -0.25 14.92
N HIS A 259 3.06 -1.16 13.94
CA HIS A 259 2.21 -2.35 13.99
C HIS A 259 0.71 -2.09 14.25
N SER A 260 0.12 -1.09 13.60
CA SER A 260 -1.28 -0.72 13.81
C SER A 260 -2.25 -1.01 12.65
N GLY A 261 -1.91 -1.88 11.69
CA GLY A 261 -2.78 -2.19 10.55
C GLY A 261 -2.76 -1.16 9.42
N ASP A 262 -1.75 -0.27 9.40
CA ASP A 262 -1.49 0.57 8.22
C ASP A 262 -0.77 -0.29 7.18
N GLN A 263 -1.47 -0.59 6.09
CA GLN A 263 -0.98 -1.47 5.03
C GLN A 263 0.40 -1.06 4.50
N TYR A 264 0.64 0.24 4.30
CA TYR A 264 1.88 0.70 3.69
C TYR A 264 3.03 0.73 4.68
N ASN A 265 2.76 1.03 5.96
CA ASN A 265 3.76 0.90 7.02
C ASN A 265 4.18 -0.57 7.23
N GLU A 266 3.22 -1.50 7.24
CA GLU A 266 3.53 -2.93 7.34
C GLU A 266 4.31 -3.44 6.13
N GLU A 267 4.04 -2.88 4.95
CA GLU A 267 4.77 -3.21 3.73
C GLU A 267 6.24 -2.76 3.81
N VAL A 268 6.51 -1.51 4.18
CA VAL A 268 7.89 -1.03 4.28
C VAL A 268 8.68 -1.74 5.39
N ASP A 269 8.05 -2.07 6.52
CA ASP A 269 8.66 -2.89 7.59
C ASP A 269 9.06 -4.28 7.06
N SER A 270 8.15 -4.94 6.34
CA SER A 270 8.42 -6.25 5.74
C SER A 270 9.54 -6.19 4.70
N LEU A 271 9.55 -5.17 3.85
CA LEU A 271 10.58 -4.99 2.82
C LEU A 271 11.95 -4.71 3.45
N ALA A 272 12.01 -3.80 4.42
CA ALA A 272 13.26 -3.47 5.11
C ALA A 272 13.87 -4.71 5.79
N LYS A 273 13.05 -5.51 6.49
CA LYS A 273 13.49 -6.78 7.10
C LYS A 273 14.00 -7.77 6.06
N LYS A 274 13.27 -7.96 4.97
CA LYS A 274 13.68 -8.86 3.87
C LYS A 274 15.00 -8.43 3.24
N GLU A 275 15.24 -7.13 3.06
CA GLU A 275 16.53 -6.65 2.54
C GLU A 275 17.68 -6.94 3.51
N ALA A 276 17.47 -6.72 4.81
CA ALA A 276 18.48 -7.01 5.83
C ALA A 276 18.85 -8.52 5.88
N GLU A 277 17.87 -9.40 5.67
CA GLU A 277 18.05 -10.87 5.67
C GLU A 277 18.78 -11.41 4.42
N LYS A 278 18.86 -10.64 3.33
CA LYS A 278 19.50 -11.08 2.08
C LYS A 278 21.03 -11.08 2.12
N ILE A 279 21.65 -10.41 3.10
CA ILE A 279 23.07 -10.05 3.07
C ILE A 279 23.89 -10.55 4.27
#